data_AF-A0A6B3F4W8-F1
#
_entry.id   AF-A0A6B3F4W8-F1
#
_cell.length_a   1.000
_cell.length_b   1.000
_cell.length_c   1.000
_cell.angle_alpha   90.00
_cell.angle_beta   90.00
_cell.angle_gamma   90.00
#
_symmetry.space_group_name_H-M   'P 1'
#
loop_
_entity.id
_entity.type
_entity.pdbx_description
1 polymer ?
#
loop_
_entity_poly.entity_id
_entity_poly.type
_entity_poly.pdbx_seq_one_letter_code
_entity_poly.pdbx_strand_id
1 'polypeptide(L)'
;TPLPAVPGGEIAGVVDAVGEGVDHLRTGDEVLGWSDTGSYAQYALASAAVLAPKPAGLDWTHAAALPVASDGAERVLDLLGVTSGETLLIHGASGALGTIAVQLAVARGARVIGTAGPANQEYV
;
A
#
# COMPACT_ATOMS: atom_id res chain seq x y z
N THR A 1 -13.70 -8.87 -14.66
CA THR A 1 -13.45 -7.63 -15.43
C THR A 1 -13.99 -7.79 -16.84
N PRO A 2 -15.19 -7.28 -17.16
CA PRO A 2 -15.66 -7.23 -18.54
C PRO A 2 -14.75 -6.30 -19.36
N LEU A 3 -14.49 -6.65 -20.62
CA LEU A 3 -13.66 -5.86 -21.52
C LEU A 3 -14.54 -4.94 -22.39
N PRO A 4 -14.07 -3.72 -22.75
CA PRO A 4 -12.77 -3.14 -22.44
C PRO A 4 -12.64 -2.63 -20.98
N ALA A 5 -11.43 -2.67 -20.42
CA ALA A 5 -11.14 -2.22 -19.05
C ALA A 5 -9.78 -1.51 -18.96
N VAL A 6 -9.67 -0.55 -18.04
CA VAL A 6 -8.41 0.14 -17.71
C VAL A 6 -7.63 -0.70 -16.68
N PRO A 7 -6.37 -1.06 -16.94
CA PRO A 7 -5.54 -1.79 -15.98
C PRO A 7 -5.08 -0.92 -14.79
N GLY A 8 -4.48 -1.57 -13.79
CA GLY A 8 -3.93 -0.93 -12.59
C GLY A 8 -4.95 -0.90 -11.44
N GLY A 9 -4.46 -0.95 -10.20
CA GLY A 9 -5.30 -1.04 -8.99
C GLY A 9 -5.01 0.04 -7.95
N GLU A 10 -3.75 0.46 -7.81
CA GLU A 10 -3.35 1.50 -6.86
C GLU A 10 -3.16 2.87 -7.52
N ILE A 11 -3.49 3.92 -6.76
CA ILE A 11 -3.41 5.33 -7.16
C ILE A 11 -2.74 6.17 -6.08
N ALA A 12 -2.07 7.23 -6.52
CA ALA A 12 -1.78 8.40 -5.70
C ALA A 12 -2.00 9.66 -6.56
N GLY A 13 -2.64 10.67 -6.01
CA GLY A 13 -2.98 11.88 -6.75
C GLY A 13 -3.69 12.91 -5.91
N VAL A 14 -4.32 13.86 -6.59
CA VAL A 14 -5.08 14.95 -5.98
C VAL A 14 -6.57 14.72 -6.25
N VAL A 15 -7.40 14.89 -5.22
CA VAL A 15 -8.86 14.82 -5.37
C VAL A 15 -9.33 15.95 -6.29
N ASP A 16 -9.90 15.60 -7.44
CA ASP A 16 -10.45 16.56 -8.41
C ASP A 16 -11.90 16.93 -8.06
N ALA A 17 -12.72 15.93 -7.74
CA ALA A 17 -14.11 16.09 -7.34
C ALA A 17 -14.51 15.07 -6.28
N VAL A 18 -15.57 15.39 -5.52
CA VAL A 18 -16.09 14.57 -4.44
C VAL A 18 -17.56 14.25 -4.71
N GLY A 19 -17.95 12.98 -4.51
CA GLY A 19 -19.33 12.53 -4.70
C GLY A 19 -20.26 12.97 -3.57
N GLU A 20 -21.56 12.86 -3.79
CA GLU A 20 -22.56 13.15 -2.77
C GLU A 20 -22.39 12.25 -1.53
N GLY A 21 -22.45 12.85 -0.33
CA GLY A 21 -22.36 12.13 0.94
C GLY A 21 -20.93 11.85 1.44
N VAL A 22 -19.89 12.23 0.70
CA VAL A 22 -18.50 12.17 1.18
C VAL A 22 -18.15 13.50 1.86
N ASP A 23 -17.83 13.45 3.15
CA ASP A 23 -17.57 14.62 3.99
C ASP A 23 -16.12 14.72 4.51
N HIS A 24 -15.38 13.61 4.47
CA HIS A 24 -13.99 13.52 4.96
C HIS A 24 -12.92 13.83 3.92
N LEU A 25 -13.30 14.04 2.65
CA LEU A 25 -12.40 14.43 1.56
C LEU A 25 -12.92 15.69 0.88
N ARG A 26 -12.00 16.49 0.32
CA ARG A 26 -12.31 17.68 -0.48
C ARG A 26 -11.39 17.79 -1.69
N THR A 27 -11.84 18.52 -2.71
CA THR A 27 -10.99 18.87 -3.85
C THR A 27 -9.69 19.51 -3.39
N GLY A 28 -8.58 19.08 -3.97
CA GLY A 28 -7.24 19.53 -3.62
C GLY A 28 -6.52 18.68 -2.56
N ASP A 29 -7.20 17.75 -1.89
CA ASP A 29 -6.53 16.84 -0.96
C ASP A 29 -5.60 15.88 -1.72
N GLU A 30 -4.39 15.67 -1.19
CA GLU A 30 -3.45 14.66 -1.70
C GLU A 30 -3.76 13.31 -1.06
N VAL A 31 -4.01 12.29 -1.88
CA VAL A 31 -4.44 10.96 -1.42
C VAL A 31 -3.67 9.84 -2.10
N LEU A 32 -3.66 8.67 -1.48
CA LEU A 32 -3.29 7.39 -2.07
C LEU A 32 -4.33 6.33 -1.71
N GLY A 33 -4.42 5.26 -2.49
CA GLY A 33 -5.32 4.15 -2.20
C GLY A 33 -5.60 3.27 -3.41
N TRP A 34 -6.82 2.75 -3.48
CA TRP A 34 -7.27 1.84 -4.54
C TRP A 34 -8.22 2.53 -5.52
N SER A 35 -8.16 2.13 -6.78
CA SER A 35 -9.07 2.56 -7.83
C SER A 35 -10.19 1.55 -8.08
N ASP A 36 -11.40 2.04 -8.28
CA ASP A 36 -12.57 1.24 -8.69
C ASP A 36 -12.67 1.09 -10.22
N THR A 37 -11.98 1.94 -10.98
CA THR A 37 -12.09 2.03 -12.45
C THR A 37 -10.82 1.68 -13.20
N GLY A 38 -9.74 1.32 -12.51
CA GLY A 38 -8.39 1.20 -13.07
C GLY A 38 -7.56 2.46 -12.84
N SER A 39 -6.23 2.31 -12.75
CA SER A 39 -5.32 3.41 -12.37
C SER A 39 -4.37 3.87 -13.47
N TYR A 40 -4.28 3.14 -14.59
CA TYR A 40 -3.46 3.55 -15.74
C TYR A 40 -4.24 4.56 -16.62
N ALA A 41 -4.63 5.67 -16.00
CA ALA A 41 -5.41 6.75 -16.57
C ALA A 41 -5.07 8.07 -15.87
N GLN A 42 -5.46 9.20 -16.48
CA GLN A 42 -5.27 10.52 -15.87
C GLN A 42 -6.28 10.79 -14.75
N TYR A 43 -7.42 10.10 -14.77
CA TYR A 43 -8.48 10.17 -13.77
C TYR A 43 -8.97 8.76 -13.46
N ALA A 44 -9.32 8.54 -12.21
CA ALA A 44 -9.89 7.29 -11.71
C ALA A 44 -10.94 7.60 -10.65
N LEU A 45 -11.99 6.78 -10.59
CA LEU A 45 -12.91 6.80 -9.46
C LEU A 45 -12.38 5.88 -8.36
N ALA A 46 -12.60 6.28 -7.12
CA ALA A 46 -12.27 5.49 -5.95
C ALA A 46 -13.30 5.75 -4.86
N SER A 47 -13.70 4.69 -4.17
CA SER A 47 -14.53 4.77 -2.98
C SER A 47 -13.77 5.54 -1.90
N ALA A 48 -14.38 6.57 -1.32
CA ALA A 48 -13.70 7.46 -0.38
C ALA A 48 -13.17 6.73 0.88
N ALA A 49 -13.72 5.56 1.21
CA ALA A 49 -13.29 4.72 2.33
C ALA A 49 -11.97 3.96 2.08
N VAL A 50 -11.53 3.82 0.81
CA VAL A 50 -10.28 3.13 0.45
C VAL A 50 -9.15 4.10 0.10
N LEU A 51 -9.34 5.38 0.42
CA LEU A 51 -8.35 6.44 0.25
C LEU A 51 -7.81 6.87 1.62
N ALA A 52 -6.50 7.07 1.67
CA ALA A 52 -5.81 7.65 2.81
C ALA A 52 -5.11 8.94 2.40
N PRO A 53 -4.91 9.91 3.32
CA PRO A 53 -4.10 11.08 3.06
C PRO A 53 -2.68 10.68 2.68
N LYS A 54 -2.14 11.31 1.65
CA LYS A 54 -0.73 11.15 1.30
C LYS A 54 0.16 11.78 2.38
N PRO A 55 1.16 11.06 2.91
CA PRO A 55 2.08 11.65 3.87
C PRO A 55 2.77 12.90 3.32
N ALA A 56 2.80 13.96 4.13
CA ALA A 56 3.44 15.20 3.77
C ALA A 56 4.95 14.97 3.54
N GLY A 57 5.46 15.41 2.39
CA GLY A 57 6.87 15.25 2.01
C GLY A 57 7.23 13.95 1.29
N LEU A 58 6.31 12.98 1.20
CA LEU A 58 6.48 11.82 0.33
C LEU A 58 6.26 12.25 -1.13
N ASP A 59 7.09 11.84 -2.07
CA ASP A 59 6.83 12.10 -3.48
C ASP A 59 5.71 11.20 -4.03
N TRP A 60 5.22 11.53 -5.23
CA TRP A 60 4.12 10.81 -5.87
C TRP A 60 4.47 9.38 -6.25
N THR A 61 5.72 9.13 -6.65
CA THR A 61 6.16 7.80 -7.07
C THR A 61 6.17 6.83 -5.89
N HIS A 62 6.70 7.25 -4.75
CA HIS A 62 6.66 6.45 -3.54
C HIS A 62 5.23 6.32 -3.01
N ALA A 63 4.42 7.40 -3.04
CA ALA A 63 3.03 7.33 -2.61
C ALA A 63 2.21 6.31 -3.42
N ALA A 64 2.41 6.24 -4.74
CA ALA A 64 1.71 5.30 -5.60
C ALA A 64 2.13 3.83 -5.40
N ALA A 65 3.32 3.58 -4.83
CA ALA A 65 3.84 2.24 -4.59
C ALA A 65 3.44 1.63 -3.24
N LEU A 66 2.75 2.40 -2.39
CA LEU A 66 2.39 2.00 -1.03
C LEU A 66 1.08 1.21 -0.90
N PRO A 67 -0.04 1.54 -1.59
CA PRO A 67 -1.37 1.02 -1.23
C PRO A 67 -1.43 -0.50 -1.14
N VAL A 68 -1.07 -1.22 -2.21
CA VAL A 68 -1.20 -2.68 -2.26
C VAL A 68 -0.23 -3.33 -1.29
N ALA A 69 1.02 -2.86 -1.28
CA ALA A 69 2.08 -3.46 -0.49
C ALA A 69 1.86 -3.26 1.02
N SER A 70 1.38 -2.07 1.42
CA SER A 70 1.14 -1.74 2.83
C SER A 70 -0.11 -2.44 3.36
N ASP A 71 -1.23 -2.40 2.63
CA ASP A 71 -2.45 -3.11 3.01
C ASP A 71 -2.21 -4.61 3.13
N GLY A 72 -1.55 -5.21 2.14
CA GLY A 72 -1.27 -6.64 2.14
C GLY A 72 -0.32 -7.05 3.27
N ALA A 73 0.70 -6.26 3.57
CA ALA A 73 1.64 -6.52 4.65
C ALA A 73 0.96 -6.45 6.02
N GLU A 74 0.22 -5.36 6.28
CA GLU A 74 -0.53 -5.18 7.52
C GLU A 74 -1.49 -6.35 7.73
N ARG A 75 -2.40 -6.55 6.76
CA ARG A 75 -3.48 -7.53 6.87
C ARG A 75 -2.98 -8.94 7.14
N VAL A 76 -1.85 -9.33 6.54
CA VAL A 76 -1.24 -10.64 6.80
C VAL A 76 -0.67 -10.73 8.22
N LEU A 77 -0.02 -9.69 8.72
CA LEU A 77 0.50 -9.67 10.09
C LEU A 77 -0.63 -9.71 11.13
N ASP A 78 -1.74 -9.05 10.84
CA ASP A 78 -2.95 -9.09 11.67
C ASP A 78 -3.63 -10.45 11.67
N LEU A 79 -3.80 -11.07 10.50
CA LEU A 79 -4.35 -12.43 10.39
C LEU A 79 -3.49 -13.48 11.10
N LEU A 80 -2.17 -13.29 11.10
CA LEU A 80 -1.24 -14.15 11.83
C LEU A 80 -1.20 -13.84 13.33
N GLY A 81 -1.75 -12.71 13.77
CA GLY A 81 -1.70 -12.27 15.15
C GLY A 81 -0.28 -12.01 15.65
N VAL A 82 0.61 -11.50 14.79
CA VAL A 82 2.05 -11.34 15.11
C VAL A 82 2.23 -10.39 16.29
N THR A 83 2.93 -10.87 17.31
CA THR A 83 3.20 -10.15 18.57
C THR A 83 4.69 -10.08 18.89
N SER A 84 5.05 -9.22 19.85
CA SER A 84 6.43 -9.02 20.28
C SER A 84 7.05 -10.31 20.84
N GLY A 85 8.31 -10.58 20.46
CA GLY A 85 9.07 -11.74 20.91
C GLY A 85 8.93 -12.99 20.03
N GLU A 86 8.01 -12.99 19.06
CA GLU A 86 7.89 -14.06 18.09
C GLU A 86 8.99 -14.01 17.02
N THR A 87 9.25 -15.13 16.34
CA THR A 87 10.13 -15.17 15.16
C THR A 87 9.30 -15.42 13.91
N LEU A 88 9.40 -14.53 12.94
CA LEU A 88 8.67 -14.59 11.67
C LEU A 88 9.62 -14.83 10.50
N LEU A 89 9.33 -15.84 9.67
CA LEU A 89 10.00 -16.07 8.39
C LEU A 89 9.22 -15.39 7.27
N ILE A 90 9.85 -14.47 6.54
CA ILE A 90 9.25 -13.80 5.38
C ILE A 90 9.98 -14.23 4.11
N HIS A 91 9.27 -14.97 3.26
CA HIS A 91 9.76 -15.29 1.92
C HIS A 91 9.59 -14.11 0.97
N GLY A 92 10.58 -13.90 0.09
CA GLY A 92 10.57 -12.75 -0.82
C GLY A 92 10.66 -11.41 -0.11
N ALA A 93 11.44 -11.34 0.99
CA ALA A 93 11.57 -10.15 1.82
C ALA A 93 11.97 -8.89 1.05
N SER A 94 12.70 -9.02 -0.06
CA SER A 94 13.11 -7.88 -0.90
C SER A 94 12.07 -7.41 -1.91
N GLY A 95 10.88 -8.02 -1.95
CA GLY A 95 9.77 -7.56 -2.80
C GLY A 95 9.08 -6.32 -2.21
N ALA A 96 8.18 -5.71 -2.97
CA ALA A 96 7.43 -4.52 -2.54
C ALA A 96 6.67 -4.76 -1.22
N LEU A 97 5.86 -5.82 -1.17
CA LEU A 97 5.13 -6.20 0.05
C LEU A 97 6.09 -6.73 1.13
N GLY A 98 7.07 -7.56 0.76
CA GLY A 98 8.03 -8.15 1.69
C GLY A 98 8.81 -7.11 2.49
N THR A 99 9.28 -6.05 1.82
CA THR A 99 10.03 -4.96 2.44
C THR A 99 9.19 -4.28 3.52
N ILE A 100 7.92 -4.00 3.21
CA ILE A 100 7.01 -3.35 4.16
C ILE A 100 6.67 -4.30 5.31
N ALA A 101 6.39 -5.57 5.02
CA ALA A 101 6.09 -6.57 6.04
C ALA A 101 7.24 -6.78 7.03
N VAL A 102 8.49 -6.79 6.56
CA VAL A 102 9.69 -6.85 7.42
C VAL A 102 9.69 -5.68 8.40
N GLN A 103 9.53 -4.45 7.90
CA GLN A 103 9.55 -3.25 8.73
C GLN A 103 8.40 -3.22 9.74
N LEU A 104 7.17 -3.57 9.31
CA LEU A 104 6.01 -3.61 10.20
C LEU A 104 6.14 -4.71 11.26
N ALA A 105 6.62 -5.90 10.92
CA ALA A 105 6.83 -6.98 11.88
C ALA A 105 7.90 -6.62 12.93
N VAL A 106 9.01 -5.99 12.50
CA VAL A 106 10.04 -5.47 13.42
C VAL A 106 9.46 -4.39 14.33
N ALA A 107 8.65 -3.47 13.80
CA ALA A 107 7.97 -2.44 14.59
C ALA A 107 6.99 -3.02 15.63
N ARG A 108 6.40 -4.20 15.36
CA ARG A 108 5.58 -4.96 16.33
C ARG A 108 6.41 -5.74 17.36
N GLY A 109 7.74 -5.71 17.26
CA GLY A 109 8.65 -6.39 18.19
C GLY A 109 8.95 -7.85 17.82
N ALA A 110 8.60 -8.29 16.61
CA ALA A 110 8.97 -9.62 16.14
C ALA A 110 10.42 -9.64 15.63
N ARG A 111 11.10 -10.79 15.78
CA ARG A 111 12.36 -11.08 15.11
C ARG A 111 12.07 -11.61 13.71
N VAL A 112 12.53 -10.90 12.69
CA VAL A 112 12.30 -11.31 11.29
C VAL A 112 13.50 -12.06 10.72
N ILE A 113 13.23 -13.12 9.99
CA ILE A 113 14.19 -13.82 9.11
C ILE A 113 13.65 -13.68 7.69
N GLY A 114 14.36 -12.94 6.84
CA GLY A 114 13.98 -12.74 5.44
C GLY A 114 14.71 -13.69 4.50
N THR A 115 14.03 -14.22 3.49
CA THR A 115 14.72 -14.83 2.33
C THR A 115 14.62 -13.90 1.13
N ALA A 116 15.74 -13.63 0.48
CA ALA A 116 15.82 -12.83 -0.75
C ALA A 116 16.86 -13.41 -1.72
N GLY A 117 16.87 -12.89 -2.95
CA GLY A 117 17.91 -13.23 -3.92
C GLY A 117 19.30 -12.75 -3.46
N PRO A 118 20.40 -13.33 -3.99
CA PRO A 118 21.75 -12.97 -3.56
C PRO A 118 22.09 -11.48 -3.68
N ALA A 119 21.56 -10.80 -4.70
CA ALA A 119 21.80 -9.37 -4.92
C ALA A 119 21.13 -8.44 -3.89
N ASN A 120 20.18 -8.95 -3.10
CA ASN A 120 19.38 -8.15 -2.18
C ASN A 120 19.75 -8.40 -0.70
N GLN A 121 20.79 -9.17 -0.41
CA GLN A 121 21.14 -9.56 0.97
C GLN A 121 21.58 -8.36 1.84
N GLU A 122 22.13 -7.30 1.26
CA GLU A 122 22.46 -6.06 1.99
C GLU A 122 21.25 -5.13 2.15
N TYR A 123 20.22 -5.33 1.33
CA TYR A 123 19.02 -4.49 1.33
C TYR A 123 18.00 -4.92 2.40
N VAL A 124 17.87 -6.23 2.68
CA VAL A 124 16.89 -6.79 3.63
C VAL A 124 17.50 -7.42 4.88
#